data_AF-A0A2V2PR83-F1
#
_entry.id   AF-A0A2V2PR83-F1
#
_cell.length_a   1.000
_cell.length_b   1.000
_cell.length_c   1.000
_cell.angle_alpha   90.00
_cell.angle_beta   90.00
_cell.angle_gamma   90.00
#
_symmetry.space_group_name_H-M   'P 1'
#
loop_
_entity.id
_entity.type
_entity.pdbx_description
1 polymer ?
#
loop_
_entity_poly.entity_id
_entity_poly.type
_entity_poly.pdbx_seq_one_letter_code
_entity_poly.pdbx_strand_id
1 'polypeptide(L)'
;MPEPVDAADAVEMRAALAGLRRTSGLPVVFGGLLADARHARIGELNGAQTSALRGLVISAGSGLGGKAIALARPCAVTDYPVSRHISHEYDTAVAAEGLRSVVAVPVVVRRSVRGVLYGALRTPVTLGDRTFDAAVAAARDVEQALVVRDEVRELLALTRDQVAAPGPGAAPG
;
A
#
# COMPACT_ATOMS: atom_id res chain seq x y z
N MET A 1 -8.37 -5.48 -18.90
CA MET A 1 -7.13 -4.71 -18.69
C MET A 1 -7.14 -4.28 -17.24
N PRO A 2 -6.15 -4.62 -16.40
CA PRO A 2 -6.07 -4.03 -15.06
C PRO A 2 -5.93 -2.52 -15.23
N GLU A 3 -6.75 -1.76 -14.49
CA GLU A 3 -6.67 -0.30 -14.51
C GLU A 3 -5.27 0.12 -14.06
N PRO A 4 -4.62 1.07 -14.75
CA PRO A 4 -3.32 1.57 -14.31
C PRO A 4 -3.46 2.10 -12.88
N VAL A 5 -2.51 1.72 -12.01
CA VAL A 5 -2.39 2.28 -10.66
C VAL A 5 -2.49 3.80 -10.78
N ASP A 6 -3.51 4.39 -10.16
CA ASP A 6 -3.80 5.82 -10.32
C ASP A 6 -2.61 6.62 -9.77
N ALA A 7 -2.06 7.53 -10.60
CA ALA A 7 -0.95 8.39 -10.21
C ALA A 7 -1.29 9.22 -8.96
N ALA A 8 -2.56 9.55 -8.76
CA ALA A 8 -3.02 10.24 -7.56
C ALA A 8 -2.92 9.36 -6.31
N ASP A 9 -3.28 8.08 -6.40
CA ASP A 9 -3.18 7.12 -5.28
C ASP A 9 -1.72 6.93 -4.86
N ALA A 10 -0.79 6.92 -5.84
CA ALA A 10 0.64 6.88 -5.56
C ALA A 10 1.14 8.12 -4.81
N VAL A 11 0.58 9.30 -5.08
CA VAL A 11 0.91 10.54 -4.35
C VAL A 11 0.48 10.46 -2.88
N GLU A 12 -0.71 9.92 -2.58
CA GLU A 12 -1.15 9.76 -1.18
C GLU A 12 -0.32 8.72 -0.44
N MET A 13 -0.01 7.60 -1.11
CA MET A 13 0.90 6.60 -0.58
C MET A 13 2.26 7.21 -0.22
N ARG A 14 2.82 8.03 -1.11
CA ARG A 14 4.08 8.74 -0.87
C ARG A 14 3.96 9.72 0.31
N ALA A 15 2.89 10.49 0.39
CA ALA A 15 2.67 11.46 1.46
C ALA A 15 2.56 10.77 2.83
N ALA A 16 1.80 9.68 2.91
CA ALA A 16 1.65 8.88 4.11
C ALA A 16 2.97 8.21 4.54
N LEU A 17 3.74 7.66 3.60
CA LEU A 17 5.07 7.11 3.89
C LEU A 17 6.03 8.18 4.43
N ALA A 18 6.01 9.37 3.85
CA ALA A 18 6.81 10.49 4.35
C ALA A 18 6.37 10.89 5.77
N GLY A 19 5.06 10.90 6.06
CA GLY A 19 4.52 11.12 7.40
C GLY A 19 4.94 10.04 8.39
N LEU A 20 4.74 8.77 8.02
CA LEU A 20 5.08 7.60 8.82
C LEU A 20 6.54 7.62 9.24
N ARG A 21 7.46 7.92 8.32
CA ARG A 21 8.89 7.96 8.66
C ARG A 21 9.21 9.02 9.70
N ARG A 22 8.56 10.20 9.60
CA ARG A 22 8.75 11.30 10.56
C ARG A 22 8.18 10.95 11.94
N THR A 23 7.04 10.26 12.01
CA THR A 23 6.33 9.99 13.28
C THR A 23 6.79 8.71 13.98
N SER A 24 7.17 7.68 13.23
CA SER A 24 7.60 6.37 13.75
C SER A 24 9.09 6.27 14.04
N GLY A 25 9.92 7.13 13.44
CA GLY A 25 11.38 7.03 13.54
C GLY A 25 11.98 5.83 12.81
N LEU A 26 11.19 5.12 11.99
CA LEU A 26 11.68 3.99 11.21
C LEU A 26 12.74 4.46 10.17
N PRO A 27 13.87 3.75 10.04
CA PRO A 27 14.90 4.12 9.08
C PRO A 27 14.43 3.89 7.65
N VAL A 28 13.64 2.83 7.42
CA VAL A 28 13.14 2.44 6.10
C VAL A 28 11.62 2.24 6.16
N VAL A 29 10.91 2.93 5.28
CA VAL A 29 9.49 2.70 5.03
C VAL A 29 9.25 2.63 3.53
N PHE A 30 8.36 1.77 3.09
CA PHE A 30 8.03 1.62 1.67
C PHE A 30 6.60 1.14 1.52
N GLY A 31 6.03 1.28 0.34
CA GLY A 31 4.63 0.95 0.10
C GLY A 31 4.35 0.65 -1.35
N GLY A 32 3.28 -0.11 -1.54
CA GLY A 32 2.81 -0.50 -2.84
C GLY A 32 1.30 -0.47 -2.93
N LEU A 33 0.80 -0.21 -4.13
CA LEU A 33 -0.62 -0.27 -4.45
C LEU A 33 -0.91 -1.59 -5.16
N LEU A 34 -2.12 -2.10 -4.99
CA LEU A 34 -2.58 -3.28 -5.70
C LEU A 34 -2.81 -2.92 -7.17
N ALA A 35 -2.15 -3.67 -8.06
CA ALA A 35 -2.42 -3.61 -9.50
C ALA A 35 -3.63 -4.47 -9.86
N ASP A 36 -3.89 -5.52 -9.07
CA ASP A 36 -5.07 -6.35 -9.14
C ASP A 36 -5.41 -6.90 -7.74
N ALA A 37 -6.48 -7.70 -7.62
CA ALA A 37 -6.94 -8.24 -6.33
C ALA A 37 -5.91 -9.13 -5.58
N ARG A 38 -4.82 -9.53 -6.24
CA ARG A 38 -3.83 -10.49 -5.72
C ARG A 38 -2.39 -9.99 -5.81
N HIS A 39 -2.09 -8.94 -6.57
CA HIS A 39 -0.72 -8.48 -6.78
C HIS A 39 -0.58 -7.01 -6.40
N ALA A 40 0.30 -6.73 -5.44
CA ALA A 40 0.71 -5.39 -5.07
C ALA A 40 2.06 -5.05 -5.68
N ARG A 41 2.22 -3.84 -6.22
CA ARG A 41 3.50 -3.38 -6.76
C ARG A 41 4.08 -2.30 -5.87
N ILE A 42 5.31 -2.52 -5.39
CA ILE A 42 6.04 -1.52 -4.61
C ILE A 42 6.44 -0.37 -5.53
N GLY A 43 5.86 0.80 -5.30
CA GLY A 43 6.14 2.01 -6.07
C GLY A 43 6.96 3.03 -5.28
N GLU A 44 6.73 3.11 -3.97
CA GLU A 44 7.19 4.20 -3.14
C GLU A 44 8.09 3.70 -2.01
N LEU A 45 9.24 4.35 -1.83
CA LEU A 45 10.25 3.98 -0.85
C LEU A 45 10.85 5.23 -0.23
N ASN A 46 11.09 5.19 1.08
CA ASN A 46 11.73 6.27 1.82
C ASN A 46 12.75 5.67 2.81
N GLY A 47 14.01 6.12 2.70
CA GLY A 47 15.11 5.60 3.52
C GLY A 47 15.72 4.29 3.03
N ALA A 48 15.28 3.77 1.88
CA ALA A 48 15.95 2.67 1.20
C ALA A 48 17.33 3.12 0.68
N GLN A 49 18.34 2.26 0.85
CA GLN A 49 19.71 2.42 0.36
C GLN A 49 19.87 1.85 -1.05
N THR A 50 18.99 0.94 -1.46
CA THR A 50 19.00 0.32 -2.78
C THR A 50 17.68 0.52 -3.50
N SER A 51 17.68 0.26 -4.81
CA SER A 51 16.47 0.17 -5.61
C SER A 51 15.87 -1.24 -5.65
N ALA A 52 16.40 -2.21 -4.89
CA ALA A 52 16.04 -3.63 -5.00
C ALA A 52 14.56 -3.90 -4.71
N LEU A 53 13.96 -3.10 -3.81
CA LEU A 53 12.54 -3.19 -3.47
C LEU A 53 11.63 -2.45 -4.47
N ARG A 54 12.17 -1.52 -5.27
CA ARG A 54 11.36 -0.70 -6.19
C ARG A 54 10.90 -1.53 -7.37
N GLY A 55 9.59 -1.50 -7.62
CA GLY A 55 8.96 -2.25 -8.72
C GLY A 55 8.71 -3.71 -8.41
N LEU A 56 9.07 -4.20 -7.22
CA LEU A 56 8.82 -5.57 -6.80
C LEU A 56 7.31 -5.83 -6.73
N VAL A 57 6.89 -6.96 -7.30
CA VAL A 57 5.49 -7.41 -7.29
C VAL A 57 5.33 -8.45 -6.19
N ILE A 58 4.44 -8.14 -5.25
CA ILE A 58 4.10 -8.95 -4.09
C ILE A 58 2.80 -9.68 -4.37
N SER A 59 2.83 -11.01 -4.32
CA SER A 59 1.67 -11.86 -4.54
C SER A 59 0.95 -12.13 -3.21
N ALA A 60 -0.38 -12.03 -3.21
CA ALA A 60 -1.21 -12.30 -2.04
C ALA A 60 -1.01 -13.74 -1.57
N GLY A 61 -0.70 -13.89 -0.27
CA GLY A 61 -0.30 -15.14 0.37
C GLY A 61 1.22 -15.38 0.41
N SER A 62 2.03 -14.62 -0.33
CA SER A 62 3.49 -14.77 -0.35
C SER A 62 4.23 -13.67 0.43
N GLY A 63 5.23 -14.10 1.20
CA GLY A 63 6.04 -13.25 2.05
C GLY A 63 5.23 -12.60 3.17
N LEU A 64 5.83 -11.63 3.85
CA LEU A 64 5.12 -10.86 4.87
C LEU A 64 4.00 -10.01 4.26
N GLY A 65 4.30 -9.36 3.14
CA GLY A 65 3.40 -8.46 2.43
C GLY A 65 2.16 -9.14 1.90
N GLY A 66 2.35 -10.23 1.17
CA GLY A 66 1.25 -11.02 0.64
C GLY A 66 0.40 -11.65 1.73
N LYS A 67 1.00 -12.05 2.85
CA LYS A 67 0.25 -12.53 4.03
C LYS A 67 -0.64 -11.43 4.60
N ALA A 68 -0.14 -10.20 4.72
CA ALA A 68 -0.93 -9.06 5.18
C ALA A 68 -2.10 -8.74 4.22
N ILE A 69 -1.88 -8.86 2.90
CA ILE A 69 -2.95 -8.72 1.88
C ILE A 69 -3.99 -9.83 2.05
N ALA A 70 -3.56 -11.09 2.11
CA ALA A 70 -4.47 -12.24 2.16
C ALA A 70 -5.32 -12.25 3.44
N LEU A 71 -4.74 -11.84 4.56
CA LEU A 71 -5.45 -11.76 5.85
C LEU A 71 -6.23 -10.45 6.04
N ALA A 72 -5.98 -9.44 5.19
CA ALA A 72 -6.42 -8.06 5.40
C ALA A 72 -6.11 -7.55 6.83
N ARG A 73 -4.97 -7.97 7.38
CA ARG A 73 -4.54 -7.64 8.75
C ARG A 73 -3.06 -7.28 8.82
N PRO A 74 -2.66 -6.36 9.72
CA PRO A 74 -1.26 -6.05 9.94
C PRO A 74 -0.47 -7.29 10.40
N CYS A 75 0.73 -7.47 9.86
CA CYS A 75 1.64 -8.56 10.20
C CYS A 75 3.04 -8.01 10.45
N ALA A 76 3.75 -8.51 11.47
CA ALA A 76 5.12 -8.12 11.75
C ALA A 76 6.00 -9.35 12.00
N VAL A 77 7.28 -9.24 11.62
CA VAL A 77 8.33 -10.22 11.92
C VAL A 77 9.53 -9.50 12.51
N THR A 78 10.12 -10.10 13.54
CA THR A 78 11.27 -9.53 14.25
C THR A 78 12.59 -9.85 13.53
N ASP A 79 12.71 -11.02 12.91
CA ASP A 79 13.89 -11.37 12.10
C ASP A 79 13.46 -12.09 10.82
N TYR A 80 13.38 -11.35 9.72
CA TYR A 80 12.82 -11.76 8.44
C TYR A 80 13.56 -12.96 7.84
N PRO A 81 14.92 -12.99 7.73
CA PRO A 81 15.64 -14.09 7.08
C PRO A 81 15.48 -15.45 7.77
N VAL A 82 15.14 -15.47 9.07
CA VAL A 82 14.98 -16.72 9.83
C VAL A 82 13.51 -17.03 10.17
N SER A 83 12.59 -16.16 9.76
CA SER A 83 11.18 -16.27 10.12
C SER A 83 10.47 -17.33 9.28
N ARG A 84 10.15 -18.47 9.91
CA ARG A 84 9.35 -19.55 9.32
C ARG A 84 7.86 -19.22 9.10
N HIS A 85 7.42 -18.05 9.53
CA HIS A 85 6.01 -17.61 9.43
C HIS A 85 5.64 -16.95 8.09
N ILE A 86 6.62 -16.74 7.22
CA ILE A 86 6.49 -16.11 5.92
C ILE A 86 7.27 -16.93 4.89
N SER A 87 6.93 -16.80 3.60
CA SER A 87 7.78 -17.35 2.54
C SER A 87 8.96 -16.43 2.25
N HIS A 88 10.02 -17.02 1.70
CA HIS A 88 11.33 -16.40 1.48
C HIS A 88 11.56 -15.99 0.00
N GLU A 89 10.48 -15.80 -0.75
CA GLU A 89 10.54 -15.47 -2.19
C GLU A 89 11.20 -14.10 -2.46
N TYR A 90 11.20 -13.21 -1.46
CA TYR A 90 11.71 -11.85 -1.56
C TYR A 90 13.02 -11.65 -0.79
N ASP A 91 13.65 -12.72 -0.30
CA ASP A 91 14.88 -12.66 0.51
C ASP A 91 15.99 -11.89 -0.19
N THR A 92 16.19 -12.07 -1.50
CA THR A 92 17.21 -11.34 -2.26
C THR A 92 17.03 -9.82 -2.16
N ALA A 93 15.80 -9.33 -2.32
CA ALA A 93 15.51 -7.90 -2.27
C ALA A 93 15.58 -7.36 -0.83
N VAL A 94 15.10 -8.14 0.15
CA VAL A 94 15.14 -7.81 1.58
C VAL A 94 16.58 -7.80 2.11
N ALA A 95 17.40 -8.77 1.70
CA ALA A 95 18.81 -8.89 2.07
C ALA A 95 19.68 -7.83 1.39
N ALA A 96 19.42 -7.50 0.12
CA ALA A 96 20.09 -6.38 -0.56
C ALA A 96 19.84 -5.06 0.18
N GLU A 97 18.65 -4.90 0.75
CA GLU A 97 18.30 -3.74 1.57
C GLU A 97 18.68 -3.90 3.05
N GLY A 98 19.24 -5.05 3.47
CA GLY A 98 19.70 -5.31 4.83
C GLY A 98 18.58 -5.29 5.88
N LEU A 99 17.33 -5.57 5.48
CA LEU A 99 16.19 -5.53 6.39
C LEU A 99 16.14 -6.78 7.28
N ARG A 100 15.83 -6.57 8.56
CA ARG A 100 15.73 -7.62 9.58
C ARG A 100 14.34 -7.65 10.18
N SER A 101 13.91 -6.59 10.85
CA SER A 101 12.53 -6.51 11.37
C SER A 101 11.66 -5.77 10.38
N VAL A 102 10.49 -6.33 10.07
CA VAL A 102 9.59 -5.78 9.06
C VAL A 102 8.16 -5.89 9.55
N VAL A 103 7.38 -4.81 9.43
CA VAL A 103 5.93 -4.78 9.58
C VAL A 103 5.30 -4.47 8.23
N ALA A 104 4.21 -5.17 7.91
CA ALA A 104 3.36 -4.92 6.76
C ALA A 104 1.95 -4.61 7.25
N VAL A 105 1.40 -3.48 6.83
CA VAL A 105 0.08 -2.98 7.20
C VAL A 105 -0.74 -2.79 5.92
N PRO A 106 -1.84 -3.56 5.72
CA PRO A 106 -2.67 -3.39 4.54
C PRO A 106 -3.53 -2.13 4.66
N VAL A 107 -3.71 -1.43 3.55
CA VAL A 107 -4.66 -0.32 3.41
C VAL A 107 -5.95 -0.90 2.87
N VAL A 108 -7.01 -0.91 3.68
CA VAL A 108 -8.30 -1.54 3.35
C VAL A 108 -9.34 -0.44 3.12
N VAL A 109 -9.83 -0.31 1.89
CA VAL A 109 -10.87 0.66 1.51
C VAL A 109 -12.13 -0.09 1.14
N ARG A 110 -13.28 0.27 1.73
CA ARG A 110 -14.58 -0.36 1.44
C ARG A 110 -14.51 -1.91 1.46
N ARG A 111 -13.78 -2.48 2.44
CA ARG A 111 -13.53 -3.94 2.64
C ARG A 111 -12.58 -4.62 1.63
N SER A 112 -11.95 -3.85 0.75
CA SER A 112 -10.97 -4.36 -0.23
C SER A 112 -9.58 -3.79 0.06
N VAL A 113 -8.56 -4.64 0.02
CA VAL A 113 -7.17 -4.18 0.15
C VAL A 113 -6.80 -3.39 -1.11
N ARG A 114 -6.35 -2.14 -0.96
CA ARG A 114 -5.92 -1.25 -2.05
C ARG A 114 -4.41 -1.07 -2.12
N GLY A 115 -3.73 -1.32 -1.01
CA GLY A 115 -2.28 -1.22 -0.93
C GLY A 115 -1.73 -1.86 0.34
N VAL A 116 -0.41 -1.83 0.48
CA VAL A 116 0.30 -2.25 1.69
C VAL A 116 1.40 -1.25 1.98
N LEU A 117 1.46 -0.83 3.25
CA LEU A 117 2.54 -0.06 3.83
C LEU A 117 3.50 -0.99 4.56
N TYR A 118 4.79 -0.73 4.44
CA TYR A 118 5.84 -1.45 5.12
C TYR A 118 6.70 -0.51 5.94
N GLY A 119 7.03 -0.97 7.14
CA GLY A 119 8.02 -0.36 8.01
C GLY A 119 9.12 -1.37 8.33
N ALA A 120 10.38 -0.98 8.24
CA ALA A 120 11.47 -1.91 8.45
C ALA A 120 12.66 -1.33 9.21
N LEU A 121 13.35 -2.21 9.92
CA LEU A 121 14.60 -1.98 10.65
C LEU A 121 15.69 -2.89 10.08
N ARG A 122 16.95 -2.42 10.18
CA ARG A 122 18.14 -3.20 9.80
C ARG A 122 18.69 -4.06 10.94
N THR A 123 18.05 -4.00 12.10
CA THR A 123 18.39 -4.76 13.30
C THR A 123 17.25 -5.71 13.64
N PRO A 124 17.54 -6.92 14.15
CA PRO A 124 16.51 -7.91 14.49
C PRO A 124 15.91 -7.59 15.87
N VAL A 125 15.07 -6.57 15.94
CA VAL A 125 14.42 -6.12 17.20
C VAL A 125 12.92 -6.04 17.03
N THR A 126 12.17 -6.38 18.07
CA THR A 126 10.71 -6.29 18.01
C THR A 126 10.30 -4.83 17.82
N LEU A 127 9.49 -4.58 16.79
CA LEU A 127 8.90 -3.26 16.56
C LEU A 127 7.98 -2.94 17.74
N GLY A 128 8.28 -1.86 18.45
CA GLY A 128 7.47 -1.45 19.60
C GLY A 128 6.08 -0.98 19.21
N ASP A 129 5.15 -1.02 20.17
CA ASP A 129 3.73 -0.67 19.96
C ASP A 129 3.56 0.70 19.31
N ARG A 130 4.33 1.70 19.71
CA ARG A 130 4.32 3.04 19.10
C ARG A 130 4.60 3.03 17.60
N THR A 131 5.56 2.22 17.16
CA THR A 131 5.93 2.10 15.74
C THR A 131 4.82 1.39 14.96
N PHE A 132 4.25 0.36 15.56
CA PHE A 132 3.11 -0.36 14.99
C PHE A 132 1.87 0.54 14.87
N ASP A 133 1.53 1.28 15.92
CA ASP A 133 0.42 2.23 15.95
C ASP A 133 0.62 3.35 14.92
N ALA A 134 1.84 3.86 14.77
CA ALA A 134 2.16 4.83 13.73
C ALA A 134 1.97 4.25 12.32
N ALA A 135 2.36 3.00 12.09
CA ALA A 135 2.15 2.33 10.80
C ALA A 135 0.66 2.08 10.49
N VAL A 136 -0.12 1.71 11.51
CA VAL A 136 -1.58 1.57 11.40
C VAL A 136 -2.26 2.93 11.16
N ALA A 137 -1.84 3.98 11.86
CA ALA A 137 -2.33 5.34 11.64
C ALA A 137 -2.05 5.81 10.20
N ALA A 138 -0.82 5.60 9.71
CA ALA A 138 -0.48 5.94 8.33
C ALA A 138 -1.31 5.16 7.30
N ALA A 139 -1.64 3.89 7.57
CA ALA A 139 -2.53 3.11 6.71
C ALA A 139 -3.95 3.68 6.67
N ARG A 140 -4.45 4.16 7.82
CA ARG A 140 -5.75 4.84 7.92
C ARG A 140 -5.76 6.18 7.20
N ASP A 141 -4.67 6.94 7.25
CA ASP A 141 -4.56 8.21 6.52
C ASP A 141 -4.68 7.97 5.00
N VAL A 142 -3.98 6.93 4.48
CA VAL A 142 -4.12 6.53 3.07
C VAL A 142 -5.54 6.06 2.78
N GLU A 143 -6.12 5.20 3.63
CA GLU A 143 -7.49 4.73 3.47
C GLU A 143 -8.47 5.90 3.32
N GLN A 144 -8.42 6.88 4.23
CA GLN A 144 -9.30 8.04 4.20
C GLN A 144 -9.12 8.87 2.93
N ALA A 145 -7.87 9.11 2.51
CA ALA A 145 -7.58 9.83 1.28
C ALA A 145 -8.17 9.10 0.05
N LEU A 146 -8.01 7.77 -0.01
CA LEU A 146 -8.56 6.95 -1.09
C LEU A 146 -10.08 6.93 -1.09
N VAL A 147 -10.72 6.84 0.09
CA VAL A 147 -12.20 6.91 0.22
C VAL A 147 -12.74 8.23 -0.34
N VAL A 148 -12.15 9.36 0.06
CA VAL A 148 -12.56 10.69 -0.42
C VAL A 148 -12.42 10.77 -1.94
N ARG A 149 -11.35 10.20 -2.50
CA ARG A 149 -11.14 10.21 -3.96
C ARG A 149 -12.10 9.31 -4.72
N ASP A 150 -12.39 8.13 -4.20
CA ASP A 150 -13.38 7.24 -4.82
C ASP A 150 -14.73 7.95 -4.88
N GLU A 151 -15.12 8.68 -3.83
CA GLU A 151 -16.34 9.49 -3.81
C GLU A 151 -16.32 10.63 -4.84
N VAL A 152 -15.22 11.39 -4.91
CA VAL A 152 -15.06 12.46 -5.92
C VAL A 152 -15.12 11.88 -7.33
N ARG A 153 -14.51 10.72 -7.58
CA ARG A 153 -14.55 10.05 -8.89
C ARG A 153 -15.98 9.62 -9.24
N GLU A 154 -16.71 9.07 -8.28
CA GLU A 154 -18.10 8.66 -8.44
C GLU A 154 -19.01 9.86 -8.79
N LEU A 155 -18.89 10.97 -8.04
CA LEU A 155 -19.64 12.20 -8.30
C LEU A 155 -19.31 12.82 -9.67
N LEU A 156 -18.04 12.84 -10.06
CA LEU A 156 -17.60 13.34 -11.37
C LEU A 156 -18.11 12.46 -12.52
N ALA A 157 -18.17 11.14 -12.33
CA ALA A 157 -18.71 10.21 -13.32
C ALA A 157 -20.21 10.44 -13.53
N LEU A 158 -20.98 10.57 -12.44
CA LEU A 158 -22.41 10.90 -12.49
C LEU A 158 -22.67 12.23 -13.22
N THR A 159 -21.84 13.24 -12.97
CA THR A 159 -21.97 14.56 -13.61
C THR A 159 -21.65 14.48 -15.12
N ARG A 160 -20.62 13.72 -15.53
CA ARG A 160 -20.31 13.53 -16.96
C ARG A 160 -21.44 12.82 -17.71
N ASP A 161 -22.06 11.83 -17.10
CA ASP A 161 -23.14 11.06 -17.72
C ASP A 161 -24.40 11.92 -17.93
N GLN A 162 -24.69 12.83 -16.98
CA GLN A 162 -25.78 13.81 -17.12
C GLN A 162 -25.54 14.85 -18.22
N VAL A 163 -24.30 15.25 -18.46
CA VAL A 163 -23.96 16.21 -19.53
C VAL A 163 -23.94 15.53 -20.91
N ALA A 164 -23.73 14.21 -20.97
CA ALA A 164 -23.69 13.44 -22.22
C ALA A 164 -25.08 12.98 -22.72
N ALA A 165 -26.14 13.09 -21.93
CA ALA A 165 -27.50 12.76 -22.35
C ALA A 165 -28.03 13.80 -23.36
N PRO A 166 -28.38 13.43 -24.61
CA PRO A 166 -29.01 14.37 -25.54
C PRO A 166 -30.40 14.74 -25.02
N GLY A 167 -30.66 16.04 -24.86
CA GLY A 167 -31.97 16.55 -24.47
C GLY A 167 -33.06 16.06 -25.44
N PRO A 168 -34.30 15.80 -24.97
CA PRO A 168 -35.36 15.29 -25.82
C PRO A 168 -35.67 16.32 -26.92
N GLY A 169 -35.13 16.04 -28.12
CA GLY A 169 -35.35 16.82 -29.32
C GLY A 169 -36.83 16.75 -29.72
N ALA A 170 -37.40 17.93 -29.93
CA ALA A 170 -38.79 18.16 -30.31
C ALA A 170 -39.26 17.28 -31.48
N ALA A 171 -40.43 16.68 -31.33
CA ALA A 171 -41.15 16.03 -32.42
C ALA A 171 -41.72 17.11 -33.38
N PRO A 172 -41.53 17.00 -34.71
CA PRO A 172 -42.25 17.84 -35.65
C PRO A 172 -43.67 17.29 -35.85
N GLY A 173 -44.65 18.19 -35.79
CA GLY A 173 -46.04 17.94 -36.18
C GLY A 173 -46.30 18.19 -37.66
#